data_AF-A0A850H929-F1
#
_entry.id   AF-A0A850H929-F1
#
_cell.length_a   1.000
_cell.length_b   1.000
_cell.length_c   1.000
_cell.angle_alpha   90.00
_cell.angle_beta   90.00
_cell.angle_gamma   90.00
#
_symmetry.space_group_name_H-M   'P 1'
#
loop_
_entity.id
_entity.type
_entity.pdbx_description
1 polymer ?
#
loop_
_entity_poly.entity_id
_entity_poly.type
_entity_poly.pdbx_seq_one_letter_code
_entity_poly.pdbx_strand_id
1 'polypeptide(L)'
;MFRKIGRLFVIKTRFEAFVIIYALALGATARGSAYLTEYPGWGGKLLFLAATGAVFMAGAKILDCLKYEQAERKAAETAAAKHHS
;
A
#
# COMPACT_ATOMS: atom_id res chain seq x y z
N MET A 1 -21.57 9.75 -9.99
CA MET A 1 -20.17 9.40 -10.31
C MET A 1 -19.23 9.39 -9.10
N PHE A 2 -19.30 10.36 -8.17
CA PHE A 2 -18.43 10.43 -6.98
C PHE A 2 -18.35 9.16 -6.12
N ARG A 3 -19.45 8.41 -5.97
CA ARG A 3 -19.45 7.12 -5.23
C ARG A 3 -18.59 6.03 -5.88
N LYS A 4 -18.37 6.10 -7.21
CA LYS A 4 -17.49 5.16 -7.93
C LYS A 4 -16.02 5.53 -7.76
N ILE A 5 -15.69 6.82 -7.67
CA ILE A 5 -14.33 7.31 -7.40
C ILE A 5 -13.90 6.90 -5.99
N GLY A 6 -14.79 7.02 -5.00
CA GLY A 6 -14.51 6.57 -3.63
C GLY A 6 -14.16 5.09 -3.52
N ARG A 7 -14.70 4.22 -4.40
CA ARG A 7 -14.35 2.79 -4.43
C ARG A 7 -12.93 2.51 -4.89
N LEU A 8 -12.29 3.42 -5.64
CA LEU A 8 -10.89 3.28 -6.03
C LEU A 8 -9.93 3.45 -4.84
N PHE A 9 -10.36 4.15 -3.79
CA PHE A 9 -9.59 4.39 -2.57
C PHE A 9 -9.86 3.37 -1.46
N VAL A 10 -10.68 2.35 -1.74
CA VAL A 10 -10.96 1.27 -0.79
C VAL A 10 -10.25 0.00 -1.28
N ILE A 11 -9.27 -0.45 -0.50
CA ILE A 11 -8.49 -1.66 -0.80
C ILE A 11 -9.22 -2.85 -0.20
N LYS A 12 -9.86 -3.70 -1.01
CA LYS A 12 -10.59 -4.88 -0.52
C LYS A 12 -9.81 -6.17 -0.64
N THR A 13 -8.89 -6.23 -1.60
CA THR A 13 -8.20 -7.47 -1.95
C THR A 13 -6.69 -7.31 -1.86
N ARG A 14 -6.00 -8.42 -1.63
CA ARG A 14 -4.53 -8.45 -1.64
C ARG A 14 -3.96 -8.02 -2.99
N PHE A 15 -4.64 -8.36 -4.08
CA PHE A 15 -4.24 -7.96 -5.43
C PHE A 15 -4.28 -6.44 -5.61
N GLU A 16 -5.36 -5.77 -5.19
CA GLU A 16 -5.46 -4.30 -5.22
C GLU A 16 -4.35 -3.65 -4.41
N ALA A 17 -4.04 -4.18 -3.22
CA ALA A 17 -2.90 -3.69 -2.43
C ALA A 17 -1.56 -3.83 -3.18
N PHE A 18 -1.29 -4.97 -3.80
CA PHE A 18 -0.05 -5.16 -4.57
C PHE A 18 0.02 -4.20 -5.77
N VAL A 19 -1.10 -3.93 -6.45
CA VAL A 19 -1.15 -2.93 -7.54
C VAL A 19 -0.83 -1.53 -7.03
N ILE A 20 -1.38 -1.14 -5.87
CA ILE A 20 -1.08 0.16 -5.25
C ILE A 20 0.39 0.25 -4.84
N ILE A 21 0.93 -0.78 -4.16
CA ILE A 21 2.35 -0.83 -3.76
C ILE A 21 3.26 -0.76 -4.98
N TYR A 22 2.90 -1.45 -6.06
CA TYR A 22 3.63 -1.40 -7.33
C TYR A 22 3.60 0.00 -7.96
N ALA A 23 2.44 0.67 -7.97
CA ALA A 23 2.33 2.03 -8.46
C ALA A 23 3.18 3.03 -7.63
N LEU A 24 3.19 2.86 -6.30
CA LEU A 24 4.05 3.64 -5.40
C LEU A 24 5.54 3.36 -5.67
N ALA A 25 5.91 2.10 -5.87
CA ALA A 25 7.28 1.71 -6.19
C ALA A 25 7.76 2.31 -7.52
N LEU A 26 6.93 2.28 -8.57
CA LEU A 26 7.21 2.90 -9.86
C LEU A 26 7.43 4.41 -9.73
N GLY A 27 6.54 5.11 -9.03
CA GLY A 27 6.66 6.56 -8.83
C GLY A 27 7.91 6.94 -8.02
N ALA A 28 8.18 6.19 -6.94
CA ALA A 28 9.34 6.41 -6.09
C ALA A 28 10.66 6.12 -6.79
N THR A 29 10.74 5.08 -7.62
CA THR A 29 11.95 4.76 -8.39
C THR A 29 12.18 5.72 -9.54
N ALA A 30 11.14 6.16 -10.25
CA ALA A 30 11.27 7.20 -11.27
C ALA A 30 11.80 8.51 -10.67
N ARG A 31 11.18 9.02 -9.60
CA ARG A 31 11.66 10.21 -8.85
C ARG A 31 13.04 9.99 -8.25
N GLY A 32 13.26 8.83 -7.68
CA GLY A 32 14.51 8.49 -7.03
C GLY A 32 15.68 8.44 -8.01
N SER A 33 15.46 7.95 -9.23
CA SER A 33 16.48 7.95 -10.28
C SER A 33 16.90 9.37 -10.67
N ALA A 34 15.96 10.32 -10.65
CA ALA A 34 16.28 11.73 -10.85
C ALA A 34 17.18 12.29 -9.73
N TYR A 35 17.01 11.86 -8.47
CA TYR A 35 17.91 12.28 -7.38
C TYR A 35 19.36 11.84 -7.59
N LEU A 36 19.60 10.72 -8.25
CA LEU A 36 20.95 10.25 -8.58
C LEU A 36 21.64 11.13 -9.62
N THR A 37 20.87 11.70 -10.55
CA THR A 37 21.40 12.58 -11.61
C THR A 37 21.50 14.03 -11.16
N GLU A 38 20.55 14.50 -10.36
CA GLU A 38 20.41 15.91 -9.96
C GLU A 38 21.27 16.25 -8.73
N TYR A 39 21.52 15.27 -7.86
CA TYR A 39 22.39 15.40 -6.68
C TYR A 39 23.51 14.36 -6.71
N PRO A 40 24.50 14.51 -7.62
CA PRO A 40 25.59 13.56 -7.77
C PRO A 40 26.42 13.48 -6.49
N GLY A 41 26.52 12.28 -5.91
CA GLY A 41 27.24 12.03 -4.67
C GLY A 41 26.49 11.10 -3.72
N TRP A 42 26.85 11.15 -2.43
CA TRP A 42 26.20 10.35 -1.38
C TRP A 42 24.77 10.82 -1.09
N GLY A 43 24.49 12.11 -1.25
CA GLY A 43 23.16 12.71 -1.00
C GLY A 43 22.07 12.12 -1.89
N GLY A 44 22.31 12.03 -3.20
CA GLY A 44 21.35 11.43 -4.14
C GLY A 44 21.07 9.95 -3.84
N LYS A 45 22.08 9.18 -3.40
CA LYS A 45 21.92 7.78 -3.01
C LYS A 45 21.10 7.62 -1.73
N LEU A 46 21.31 8.48 -0.74
CA LEU A 46 20.50 8.49 0.49
C LEU A 46 19.05 8.87 0.20
N LEU A 47 18.81 9.86 -0.67
CA LEU A 47 17.46 10.26 -1.08
C LEU A 47 16.76 9.15 -1.89
N PHE A 48 17.48 8.46 -2.77
CA PHE A 48 16.98 7.29 -3.48
C PHE A 48 16.57 6.19 -2.50
N LEU A 49 17.46 5.87 -1.55
CA LEU A 49 17.25 4.83 -0.56
C LEU A 49 16.07 5.19 0.36
N ALA A 50 15.95 6.45 0.79
CA ALA A 50 14.81 6.95 1.54
C ALA A 50 13.49 6.84 0.77
N ALA A 51 13.48 7.17 -0.53
CA ALA A 51 12.29 7.03 -1.38
C ALA A 51 11.85 5.57 -1.49
N THR A 52 12.79 4.64 -1.73
CA THR A 52 12.47 3.21 -1.75
C THR A 52 12.06 2.67 -0.38
N GLY A 53 12.71 3.14 0.69
CA GLY A 53 12.39 2.77 2.07
C GLY A 53 10.97 3.19 2.48
N ALA A 54 10.52 4.37 2.03
CA ALA A 54 9.15 4.83 2.24
C ALA A 54 8.11 3.88 1.62
N VAL A 55 8.39 3.31 0.44
CA VAL A 55 7.50 2.34 -0.21
C VAL A 55 7.40 1.04 0.60
N PHE A 56 8.50 0.56 1.18
CA PHE A 56 8.46 -0.64 2.04
C PHE A 56 7.63 -0.40 3.30
N MET A 57 7.81 0.74 3.97
CA MET A 57 7.00 1.10 5.14
C MET A 57 5.51 1.24 4.80
N ALA A 58 5.21 1.90 3.67
CA ALA A 58 3.83 2.02 3.17
C ALA A 58 3.24 0.65 2.83
N GLY A 59 4.00 -0.22 2.15
CA GLY A 59 3.58 -1.56 1.79
C GLY A 59 3.27 -2.43 3.01
N ALA A 60 4.10 -2.37 4.05
CA ALA A 60 3.85 -3.08 5.31
C ALA A 60 2.53 -2.64 5.96
N LYS A 61 2.32 -1.33 6.11
CA LYS A 61 1.06 -0.78 6.66
C LYS A 61 -0.16 -1.19 5.85
N ILE A 62 -0.10 -1.13 4.52
CA ILE A 62 -1.21 -1.52 3.63
C ILE A 62 -1.56 -3.00 3.82
N LEU A 63 -0.55 -3.88 3.86
CA LEU A 63 -0.76 -5.33 4.04
C LEU A 63 -1.30 -5.66 5.43
N ASP A 64 -0.86 -4.95 6.47
CA ASP A 64 -1.35 -5.14 7.83
C ASP A 64 -2.82 -4.72 7.95
N CYS A 65 -3.20 -3.55 7.45
CA CYS A 65 -4.61 -3.13 7.42
C CYS A 65 -5.51 -4.17 6.73
N LEU A 66 -5.05 -4.73 5.61
CA LEU A 66 -5.76 -5.80 4.91
C LEU A 66 -5.95 -7.07 5.75
N LYS A 67 -4.95 -7.46 6.55
CA LYS A 67 -5.07 -8.59 7.47
C LYS A 67 -6.11 -8.33 8.55
N TYR A 68 -6.11 -7.13 9.12
CA TYR A 68 -7.09 -6.73 10.13
C TYR A 68 -8.52 -6.74 9.56
N GLU A 69 -8.74 -6.11 8.41
CA GLU A 69 -10.07 -6.10 7.77
C GLU A 69 -10.56 -7.51 7.42
N GLN A 70 -9.67 -8.41 6.97
CA GLN A 70 -10.02 -9.81 6.71
C GLN A 70 -10.38 -10.57 8.00
N ALA A 71 -9.69 -10.31 9.10
CA ALA A 71 -9.97 -10.91 10.39
C ALA A 71 -11.31 -10.44 10.95
N GLU A 72 -11.60 -9.13 10.89
CA GLU A 72 -12.89 -8.56 11.31
C GLU A 72 -14.06 -9.14 10.51
N ARG A 73 -13.91 -9.28 9.18
CA ARG A 73 -14.94 -9.91 8.34
C ARG A 73 -15.24 -11.35 8.75
N LYS A 74 -14.19 -12.16 8.97
CA LYS A 74 -14.35 -13.55 9.43
C LYS A 74 -15.00 -13.64 10.82
N ALA A 75 -14.64 -12.73 11.73
CA ALA A 75 -15.24 -12.68 13.07
C ALA A 75 -16.73 -12.35 13.00
N ALA A 76 -17.13 -11.38 12.16
CA ALA A 76 -18.53 -11.03 11.93
C ALA A 76 -19.32 -12.20 11.31
N GLU A 77 -18.75 -12.89 10.33
CA GLU A 77 -19.35 -14.10 9.71
C GLU A 77 -19.56 -15.21 10.75
N THR A 78 -18.58 -15.45 11.62
CA THR A 78 -18.67 -16.49 12.66
C THR A 78 -19.71 -16.12 13.73
N ALA A 79 -19.82 -14.86 14.12
CA ALA A 79 -20.85 -14.38 15.05
C ALA A 79 -22.26 -14.50 14.46
N ALA A 80 -22.44 -14.18 13.17
CA ALA A 80 -23.70 -14.34 12.47
C ALA A 80 -24.13 -15.81 12.36
N ALA A 81 -23.18 -16.73 12.11
CA ALA A 81 -23.45 -18.16 12.06
C ALA A 81 -23.89 -18.74 13.43
N LYS A 82 -23.32 -18.25 14.54
CA LYS A 82 -23.70 -18.65 15.90
C LYS A 82 -25.07 -18.13 16.35
N HIS A 83 -25.55 -17.04 15.78
CA HIS A 83 -26.85 -16.46 16.14
C HIS A 83 -28.02 -17.11 15.38
N HIS A 84 -27.73 -17.94 14.37
CA HIS A 84 -28.72 -18.67 13.57
C HIS A 84 -28.81 -20.17 13.94
N SER A 85 -28.01 -20.64 14.90
CA SER A 85 -28.07 -21.99 15.50
C SER A 85 -28.75 -21.94 16.86
#